data_AF-A0A8J6BBK3-F1
#
_entry.id   AF-A0A8J6BBK3-F1
#
_cell.length_a   1.000
_cell.length_b   1.000
_cell.length_c   1.000
_cell.angle_alpha   90.00
_cell.angle_beta   90.00
_cell.angle_gamma   90.00
#
_symmetry.space_group_name_H-M   'P 1'
#
loop_
_entity.id
_entity.type
_entity.pdbx_description
1 polymer ?
#
loop_
_entity_poly.entity_id
_entity_poly.type
_entity_poly.pdbx_seq_one_letter_code
_entity_poly.pdbx_strand_id
1 'polypeptide(L)'
;MSAHLSEVEEPGRMSAVMEGYLFGCELSTKTQYYTYKVEGGNDYKPNLALATICLGESAKDKYNLVEVTARNYKDEDILVPVATLKLSC
;
A
#
# COMPACT_ATOMS: atom_id res chain seq x y z
N MET A 1 -3.72 -50.10 -6.15
CA MET A 1 -3.75 -48.80 -5.47
C MET A 1 -2.56 -48.79 -4.53
N SER A 2 -1.47 -48.13 -4.90
CA SER A 2 -0.28 -48.02 -4.06
C SER A 2 -0.11 -46.56 -3.67
N ALA A 3 0.02 -46.31 -2.36
CA ALA A 3 0.39 -45.01 -1.84
C ALA A 3 1.92 -44.93 -1.82
N HIS A 4 2.47 -43.93 -2.49
CA HIS A 4 3.88 -43.54 -2.35
C HIS A 4 3.91 -42.42 -1.31
N LEU A 5 4.63 -42.62 -0.20
CA LEU A 5 5.04 -41.49 0.63
C LEU A 5 6.22 -40.83 -0.10
N SER A 6 6.02 -39.59 -0.55
CA SER A 6 7.11 -38.73 -0.97
C SER A 6 7.55 -37.95 0.27
N GLU A 7 8.84 -38.01 0.59
CA GLU A 7 9.43 -37.15 1.61
C GLU A 7 9.15 -35.69 1.24
N VAL A 8 8.48 -34.97 2.13
CA VAL A 8 8.36 -33.51 2.04
C VAL A 8 9.73 -32.95 2.35
N GLU A 9 10.45 -32.50 1.32
CA GLU A 9 11.55 -31.55 1.53
C GLU A 9 10.95 -30.31 2.21
N GLU A 10 11.26 -30.15 3.49
CA GLU A 10 11.03 -28.89 4.21
C GLU A 10 11.65 -27.76 3.37
N PRO A 11 10.87 -26.77 2.90
CA PRO A 11 11.45 -25.69 2.11
C PRO A 11 12.43 -24.97 3.04
N GLY A 12 13.72 -25.18 2.78
CA GLY A 12 14.81 -24.56 3.51
C GLY A 12 14.48 -23.09 3.69
N ARG A 13 14.43 -22.64 4.94
CA ARG A 13 13.94 -21.32 5.38
C ARG A 13 14.37 -20.23 4.39
N MET A 14 13.52 -19.99 3.40
CA MET A 14 13.81 -19.03 2.35
C MET A 14 13.63 -17.70 3.03
N SER A 15 14.74 -17.08 3.41
CA SER A 15 14.74 -15.73 3.95
C SER A 15 14.05 -14.88 2.89
N ALA A 16 12.78 -14.51 3.12
CA ALA A 16 12.07 -13.63 2.23
C ALA A 16 12.84 -12.31 2.24
N VAL A 17 13.65 -12.08 1.20
CA VAL A 17 14.33 -10.81 1.01
C VAL A 17 13.23 -9.83 0.63
N MET A 18 12.81 -9.01 1.59
CA MET A 18 11.93 -7.89 1.33
C MET A 18 12.79 -6.75 0.80
N GLU A 19 12.67 -6.47 -0.50
CA GLU A 19 13.22 -5.26 -1.09
C GLU A 19 12.36 -4.06 -0.68
N GLY A 20 12.97 -3.07 -0.04
CA GLY A 20 12.31 -1.85 0.40
C GLY A 20 12.66 -0.69 -0.53
N TYR A 21 11.64 0.01 -1.02
CA TYR A 21 11.79 1.23 -1.81
C TYR A 21 11.07 2.39 -1.14
N LEU A 22 11.60 3.60 -1.32
CA LEU A 22 10.92 4.81 -0.87
C LEU A 22 9.81 5.16 -1.85
N PHE A 23 8.62 5.45 -1.31
CA PHE A 23 7.47 5.92 -2.06
C PHE A 23 7.06 7.30 -1.56
N GLY A 24 6.66 8.18 -2.48
CA GLY A 24 6.07 9.48 -2.16
C GLY A 24 5.16 9.96 -3.28
N CYS A 25 4.09 10.67 -2.92
CA CYS A 25 3.20 11.34 -3.85
C CYS A 25 2.70 12.66 -3.22
N GLU A 26 2.34 13.62 -4.07
CA GLU A 26 1.71 14.88 -3.66
C GLU A 26 0.27 14.90 -4.16
N LEU A 27 -0.66 15.25 -3.26
CA LEU A 27 -2.06 15.53 -3.61
C LEU A 27 -2.34 17.02 -3.44
N SER A 28 -3.09 17.59 -4.37
CA SER A 28 -3.45 19.01 -4.39
C SER A 28 -4.83 19.21 -5.03
N THR A 29 -5.29 20.45 -5.11
CA THR A 29 -6.54 20.76 -5.84
C THR A 29 -6.45 20.48 -7.33
N LYS A 30 -5.23 20.44 -7.90
CA LYS A 30 -4.98 20.14 -9.31
C LYS A 30 -4.75 18.63 -9.54
N THR A 31 -4.18 17.95 -8.55
CA THR A 31 -3.89 16.51 -8.59
C THR A 31 -4.54 15.85 -7.39
N GLN A 32 -5.80 15.45 -7.54
CA GLN A 32 -6.62 15.01 -6.40
C GLN A 32 -6.39 13.55 -6.00
N TYR A 33 -5.80 12.74 -6.89
CA TYR A 33 -5.54 11.34 -6.64
C TYR A 33 -4.21 10.91 -7.24
N TYR A 34 -3.64 9.85 -6.67
CA TYR A 34 -2.50 9.13 -7.19
C TYR A 34 -2.86 7.64 -7.23
N THR A 35 -2.55 6.95 -8.32
CA THR A 35 -2.77 5.50 -8.43
C THR A 35 -1.44 4.79 -8.38
N TYR A 36 -1.19 4.07 -7.28
CA TYR A 36 -0.07 3.14 -7.19
C TYR A 36 -0.38 1.90 -8.04
N LYS A 37 0.38 1.69 -9.11
CA LYS A 37 0.32 0.49 -9.96
C LYS A 37 1.74 -0.07 -10.08
N VAL A 38 1.85 -1.38 -9.92
CA VAL A 38 3.09 -2.11 -10.19
C VAL A 38 2.86 -2.93 -11.46
N GLU A 39 3.71 -2.75 -12.46
CA GLU A 39 3.63 -3.53 -13.70
C GLU A 39 3.96 -5.01 -13.40
N GLY A 40 3.14 -5.92 -13.95
CA GLY A 40 3.27 -7.35 -13.72
C GLY A 40 4.46 -7.94 -14.47
N GLY A 41 5.14 -8.91 -13.85
CA GLY A 41 6.25 -9.63 -14.48
C GLY A 41 7.04 -10.57 -13.57
N ASN A 42 6.87 -10.47 -12.24
CA ASN A 42 7.61 -11.28 -11.27
C ASN A 42 6.66 -11.81 -10.16
N ASP A 43 7.07 -12.88 -9.48
CA ASP A 43 6.39 -13.53 -8.33
C ASP A 43 6.33 -12.67 -7.05
N TYR A 44 6.53 -11.35 -7.16
CA TYR A 44 6.53 -10.43 -6.02
C TYR A 44 5.11 -9.98 -5.67
N LYS A 45 4.82 -9.96 -4.36
CA LYS A 45 3.61 -9.33 -3.81
C LYS A 45 3.98 -7.93 -3.32
N PRO A 46 3.72 -6.86 -4.11
CA PRO A 46 4.05 -5.52 -3.68
C PRO A 46 3.17 -5.12 -2.49
N ASN A 47 3.79 -4.50 -1.49
CA ASN A 47 3.10 -3.90 -0.35
C ASN A 47 3.45 -2.42 -0.30
N LEU A 48 2.43 -1.57 -0.07
CA LEU A 48 2.63 -0.15 0.15
C LEU A 48 2.43 0.17 1.64
N ALA A 49 3.51 0.52 2.32
CA ALA A 49 3.48 0.96 3.70
C ALA A 49 3.50 2.49 3.76
N LEU A 50 2.39 3.11 4.18
CA LEU A 50 2.31 4.56 4.38
C LEU A 50 2.89 4.92 5.75
N ALA A 51 3.96 5.72 5.76
CA ALA A 51 4.64 6.12 6.99
C ALA A 51 4.18 7.49 7.51
N THR A 52 4.11 8.50 6.63
CA THR A 52 3.77 9.87 7.00
C THR A 52 2.84 10.50 5.99
N ILE A 53 1.89 11.28 6.48
CA ILE A 53 1.03 12.15 5.67
C ILE A 53 1.23 13.57 6.21
N CYS A 54 1.57 14.52 5.34
CA CYS A 54 1.98 15.86 5.73
C CYS A 54 1.22 16.92 4.92
N LEU A 55 1.04 18.10 5.50
CA LEU A 55 0.59 19.27 4.76
C LEU A 55 1.79 19.97 4.12
N GLY A 56 1.68 20.28 2.83
CA GLY A 56 2.68 21.10 2.14
C GLY A 56 2.64 22.55 2.61
N GLU A 57 3.71 23.29 2.36
CA GLU A 57 3.88 24.70 2.80
C GLU A 57 2.73 25.62 2.37
N SER A 58 2.15 25.38 1.19
CA SER A 58 1.05 26.16 0.62
C SER A 58 -0.35 25.67 1.01
N ALA A 59 -0.46 24.68 1.90
CA ALA A 59 -1.74 24.19 2.36
C ALA A 59 -2.52 25.30 3.06
N LYS A 60 -3.82 25.39 2.77
CA LYS A 60 -4.71 26.30 3.51
C LYS A 60 -5.04 25.70 4.87
N ASP A 61 -5.26 26.55 5.86
CA ASP A 61 -5.72 26.14 7.18
C ASP A 61 -7.20 25.71 7.16
N LYS A 62 -7.41 24.48 6.68
CA LYS A 62 -8.68 23.78 6.60
C LYS A 62 -8.44 22.30 6.87
N TYR A 63 -9.50 21.55 7.13
CA TYR A 63 -9.40 20.10 7.18
C TYR A 63 -9.10 19.55 5.79
N ASN A 64 -8.06 18.72 5.70
CA ASN A 64 -7.69 17.95 4.54
C ASN A 64 -7.85 16.47 4.91
N LEU A 65 -8.82 15.81 4.28
CA LEU A 65 -9.07 14.38 4.45
C LEU A 65 -8.27 13.63 3.38
N VAL A 66 -7.52 12.61 3.80
CA VAL A 66 -6.82 11.70 2.90
C VAL A 66 -7.46 10.33 3.02
N GLU A 67 -7.87 9.80 1.87
CA GLU A 67 -8.60 8.53 1.76
C GLU A 67 -7.87 7.61 0.78
N VAL A 68 -7.94 6.31 1.04
CA VAL A 68 -7.35 5.28 0.18
C VAL A 68 -8.47 4.40 -0.33
N THR A 69 -8.53 4.23 -1.65
CA THR A 69 -9.35 3.20 -2.29
C THR A 69 -8.53 1.91 -2.39
N ALA A 70 -9.01 0.84 -1.75
CA ALA A 70 -8.35 -0.47 -1.75
C ALA A 70 -9.39 -1.59 -1.70
N ARG A 71 -8.96 -2.81 -2.01
CA ARG A 71 -9.82 -3.99 -2.03
C ARG A 71 -9.96 -4.63 -0.64
N ASN A 72 -11.19 -4.90 -0.21
CA ASN A 72 -11.46 -5.61 1.04
C ASN A 72 -11.37 -7.15 0.88
N TYR A 73 -11.65 -7.90 1.95
CA TYR A 73 -11.63 -9.38 1.92
C TYR A 73 -12.74 -10.02 1.05
N LYS A 74 -13.72 -9.24 0.59
CA LYS A 74 -14.82 -9.65 -0.31
C LYS A 74 -14.55 -9.28 -1.77
N ASP A 75 -13.32 -8.86 -2.08
CA ASP A 75 -12.92 -8.34 -3.38
C ASP A 75 -13.62 -7.05 -3.84
N GLU A 76 -14.19 -6.27 -2.91
CA GLU A 76 -14.85 -5.00 -3.21
C GLU A 76 -13.90 -3.83 -3.01
N ASP A 77 -13.93 -2.86 -3.92
CA ASP A 77 -13.22 -1.59 -3.74
C ASP A 77 -13.94 -0.77 -2.65
N ILE A 78 -13.23 -0.50 -1.57
CA ILE A 78 -13.69 0.32 -0.45
C ILE A 78 -12.80 1.54 -0.31
N LEU A 79 -13.38 2.61 0.24
CA LEU A 79 -12.69 3.87 0.49
C LEU A 79 -12.52 4.02 2.00
N VAL A 80 -11.28 4.19 2.45
CA VAL A 80 -10.90 4.20 3.86
C VAL A 80 -10.19 5.52 4.17
N PRO A 81 -10.70 6.34 5.12
CA PRO A 81 -10.00 7.54 5.57
C PRO A 81 -8.77 7.13 6.38
N VAL A 82 -7.59 7.61 5.98
CA VAL A 82 -6.30 7.27 6.62
C VAL A 82 -5.71 8.42 7.42
N ALA A 83 -6.10 9.67 7.13
CA ALA A 83 -5.72 10.84 7.93
C ALA A 83 -6.67 12.02 7.73
N THR A 84 -6.78 12.85 8.77
CA THR A 84 -7.36 14.20 8.69
C THR A 84 -6.34 15.19 9.21
N LEU A 85 -5.94 16.16 8.39
CA LEU A 85 -4.89 17.13 8.71
C LEU A 85 -5.41 18.57 8.65
N LYS A 86 -4.94 19.41 9.57
CA LYS A 86 -5.18 20.85 9.61
C LYS A 86 -3.91 21.54 10.15
N LEU A 87 -3.61 22.74 9.67
CA LEU A 87 -2.40 23.46 10.10
C LEU A 87 -2.55 23.95 11.54
N SER A 88 -3.69 24.56 11.88
CA SER A 88 -4.02 24.93 13.24
C SER A 88 -4.76 23.80 13.94
N CYS A 89 -4.06 23.07 14.80
CA CYS A 89 -4.62 22.16 15.79
C CYS A 89 -4.11 22.57 17.18
#